data_AF-A0A4U9V337-F1
#
_entry.id   AF-A0A4U9V337-F1
#
_cell.length_a   1.000
_cell.length_b   1.000
_cell.length_c   1.000
_cell.angle_alpha   90.00
_cell.angle_beta   90.00
_cell.angle_gamma   90.00
#
_symmetry.space_group_name_H-M   'P 1'
#
loop_
_entity.id
_entity.type
_entity.pdbx_description
1 polymer ?
#
loop_
_entity_poly.entity_id
_entity_poly.type
_entity_poly.pdbx_seq_one_letter_code
_entity_poly.pdbx_strand_id
1 'polypeptide(L)' 'MKKVQVKARAKLLQAWQGDQRIPGEGADPYTQRVFRQMDNVRLEQILKETERYLLPVARNNLG' A
#
# COMPACT_ATOMS: atom_id res chain seq x y z
N MET A 1 -3.64 -18.94 -6.48
CA MET A 1 -3.35 -17.51 -6.77
C MET A 1 -4.16 -16.53 -5.92
N LYS A 2 -5.51 -16.63 -5.83
CA LYS A 2 -6.35 -15.68 -5.06
C LYS A 2 -5.96 -15.48 -3.58
N LYS A 3 -5.58 -16.54 -2.84
CA LYS A 3 -5.20 -16.45 -1.42
C LYS A 3 -3.99 -15.54 -1.17
N VAL A 4 -3.00 -15.56 -2.08
CA VAL A 4 -1.79 -14.74 -1.96
C VAL A 4 -2.11 -13.26 -2.20
N GLN A 5 -2.93 -12.95 -3.19
CA GLN A 5 -3.38 -11.58 -3.46
C GLN A 5 -4.20 -11.00 -2.31
N VAL A 6 -5.10 -11.79 -1.71
CA VAL A 6 -5.87 -11.36 -0.52
C VAL A 6 -4.94 -11.05 0.64
N LYS A 7 -3.94 -11.91 0.90
CA LYS A 7 -2.94 -11.68 1.96
C LYS A 7 -2.07 -10.44 1.69
N ALA A 8 -1.68 -10.22 0.43
CA ALA A 8 -0.94 -9.04 0.03
C ALA A 8 -1.75 -7.75 0.22
N ARG A 9 -3.02 -7.74 -0.20
CA ARG A 9 -3.94 -6.62 0.03
C ARG A 9 -4.13 -6.32 1.52
N ALA A 10 -4.29 -7.36 2.34
CA ALA A 10 -4.41 -7.19 3.79
C ALA A 10 -3.15 -6.55 4.40
N LYS A 11 -1.95 -6.98 3.98
CA LYS A 11 -0.69 -6.36 4.43
C LYS A 11 -0.58 -4.89 4.04
N LEU A 12 -0.99 -4.54 2.81
CA LEU A 12 -0.98 -3.15 2.36
C LEU A 12 -1.92 -2.29 3.21
N LEU A 13 -3.16 -2.77 3.45
CA LEU A 13 -4.11 -2.05 4.30
C LEU A 13 -3.62 -1.92 5.74
N GLN A 14 -2.96 -2.95 6.27
CA GLN A 14 -2.34 -2.90 7.59
C GLN A 14 -1.23 -1.83 7.66
N ALA A 15 -0.34 -1.76 6.66
CA ALA A 15 0.68 -0.70 6.59
C ALA A 15 0.05 0.70 6.45
N TRP A 16 -1.03 0.80 5.69
CA TRP A 16 -1.74 2.06 5.48
C TRP A 16 -2.45 2.58 6.73
N GLN A 17 -3.16 1.70 7.45
CA GLN A 17 -3.89 2.06 8.68
C GLN A 17 -2.94 2.19 9.88
N GLY A 18 -1.84 1.42 9.85
CA GLY A 18 -0.93 1.31 10.97
C GLY A 18 -1.43 0.32 12.02
N ASP A 19 -0.74 0.32 13.14
CA ASP A 19 -1.09 -0.47 14.32
C ASP A 19 -1.32 0.47 15.51
N GLN A 20 -1.80 -0.05 16.63
CA GLN A 20 -2.05 0.70 17.87
C GLN A 20 -0.81 1.45 18.38
N ARG A 21 0.39 1.01 18.00
CA ARG A 21 1.68 1.59 18.42
C ARG A 21 2.34 2.46 17.37
N ILE A 22 2.11 2.19 16.08
CA ILE A 22 2.81 2.86 14.97
C ILE A 22 1.75 3.42 14.02
N PRO A 23 1.68 4.75 13.83
CA PRO A 23 0.74 5.33 12.90
C PRO A 23 1.03 4.84 11.48
N GLY A 24 -0.02 4.51 10.74
CA GLY A 24 0.11 4.03 9.36
C GLY A 24 0.44 5.15 8.39
N GLU A 25 0.74 4.77 7.15
CA GLU A 25 1.05 5.72 6.06
C GLU A 25 -0.10 6.71 5.80
N GLY A 26 -1.35 6.31 6.06
CA GLY A 26 -2.53 7.17 5.95
C GLY A 26 -2.65 8.25 7.04
N ALA A 27 -1.86 8.17 8.11
CA ALA A 27 -1.80 9.20 9.14
C ALA A 27 -0.94 10.41 8.71
N ASP A 28 -0.17 10.28 7.63
CA ASP A 28 0.69 11.35 7.13
C ASP A 28 -0.15 12.57 6.65
N PRO A 29 0.18 13.80 7.11
CA PRO A 29 -0.56 15.00 6.72
C PRO A 29 -0.57 15.30 5.22
N TYR A 30 0.48 14.95 4.47
CA TYR A 30 0.53 15.10 3.02
C TYR A 30 -0.39 14.10 2.34
N THR A 31 -0.40 12.85 2.81
CA THR A 31 -1.32 11.82 2.31
C THR A 31 -2.78 12.24 2.51
N GLN A 32 -3.12 12.76 3.70
CA GLN A 32 -4.48 13.21 4.04
C GLN A 32 -4.99 14.41 3.22
N ARG A 33 -4.08 15.22 2.67
CA ARG A 33 -4.44 16.32 1.75
C ARG A 33 -4.93 15.81 0.40
N VAL A 34 -4.40 14.67 -0.06
CA VAL A 34 -4.82 14.06 -1.33
C VAL A 34 -6.12 13.30 -1.13
N PHE A 35 -6.21 12.47 -0.09
CA PHE A 35 -7.44 11.79 0.29
C PHE A 35 -7.41 11.35 1.75
N ARG A 36 -8.56 11.40 2.43
CA ARG A 36 -8.66 11.08 3.86
C ARG A 36 -9.04 9.64 4.16
N GLN A 37 -9.70 8.97 3.23
CA GLN A 37 -10.18 7.59 3.39
C GLN A 37 -9.74 6.76 2.20
N MET A 38 -9.17 5.59 2.50
CA MET A 38 -8.80 4.60 1.49
C MET A 38 -10.07 3.92 0.97
N ASP A 39 -10.27 3.92 -0.35
CA ASP A 39 -11.30 3.16 -1.03
C ASP A 39 -10.67 2.18 -2.03
N ASN A 40 -11.50 1.27 -2.58
CA ASN A 40 -11.02 0.24 -3.49
C ASN A 40 -10.42 0.82 -4.78
N VAL A 41 -10.93 1.96 -5.25
CA VAL A 41 -10.43 2.62 -6.47
C VAL A 41 -9.01 3.13 -6.25
N ARG A 42 -8.76 3.84 -5.14
CA ARG A 42 -7.41 4.34 -4.81
C ARG A 42 -6.46 3.19 -4.49
N LEU A 43 -6.94 2.15 -3.82
CA LEU A 43 -6.14 0.96 -3.54
C LEU A 43 -5.64 0.29 -4.84
N GLU A 44 -6.51 0.16 -5.84
CA GLU A 44 -6.12 -0.40 -7.15
C GLU A 44 -5.13 0.50 -7.89
N GLN A 45 -5.30 1.82 -7.82
CA GLN A 45 -4.34 2.79 -8.38
C GLN A 45 -2.97 2.68 -7.71
N ILE A 46 -2.93 2.67 -6.38
CA ILE A 46 -1.68 2.52 -5.61
C ILE A 46 -0.98 1.22 -6.01
N LEU A 47 -1.70 0.10 -6.08
CA LEU A 47 -1.12 -1.18 -6.49
C LEU A 47 -0.50 -1.11 -7.90
N LYS A 48 -1.20 -0.51 -8.86
CA LYS A 48 -0.73 -0.38 -10.24
C LYS A 48 0.54 0.48 -10.33
N GLU A 49 0.56 1.63 -9.65
CA GLU A 49 1.73 2.51 -9.66
C GLU A 49 2.90 1.92 -8.86
N THR A 50 2.63 1.25 -7.74
CA THR A 50 3.65 0.54 -6.96
C THR A 50 4.29 -0.57 -7.77
N GLU A 51 3.50 -1.35 -8.52
CA GLU A 51 4.05 -2.37 -9.41
C GLU A 51 4.91 -1.74 -10.51
N ARG A 52 4.47 -0.63 -11.08
CA ARG A 52 5.22 0.06 -12.14
C ARG A 52 6.58 0.59 -11.65
N TYR A 53 6.63 1.19 -10.47
CA TYR A 53 7.82 1.91 -9.98
C TYR A 53 8.68 1.09 -9.02
N LEU A 54 8.08 0.28 -8.15
CA LEU A 54 8.80 -0.44 -7.08
C LEU A 54 9.13 -1.89 -7.45
N LEU A 55 8.40 -2.53 -8.38
CA LEU A 55 8.72 -3.89 -8.82
C LEU A 55 10.14 -4.00 -9.41
N PRO A 56 10.62 -3.09 -10.27
CA PRO A 56 11.98 -3.17 -10.79
C PRO A 56 13.03 -3.08 -9.67
N VAL A 57 12.81 -2.20 -8.69
CA VAL A 57 13.70 -2.03 -7.53
C VAL A 57 13.74 -3.31 -6.69
N ALA A 58 12.58 -3.89 -6.39
CA ALA A 58 12.50 -5.14 -5.64
C ALA A 58 13.22 -6.28 -6.38
N ARG A 59 13.06 -6.39 -7.71
CA ARG A 59 13.73 -7.41 -8.53
C ARG A 59 15.25 -7.24 -8.56
N ASN A 60 15.73 -6.00 -8.60
CA ASN A 60 17.16 -5.69 -8.60
C ASN A 60 17.81 -5.85 -7.22
N ASN A 61 17.04 -5.66 -6.14
CA ASN A 61 17.51 -5.88 -4.76
C ASN A 61 17.42 -7.33 -4.28
N LEU A 62 16.76 -8.20 -5.07
CA LEU A 62 16.62 -9.64 -4.80
C LEU A 62 17.67 -10.51 -5.52
N GLY A 63 18.65 -9.88 -6.19
CA GLY A 63 19.83 -10.54 -6.77
C GLY A 63 21.04 -10.44 -5.85
#